data_AF-A0A5B7CW58-F1
#
_entry.id   AF-A0A5B7CW58-F1
#
_cell.length_a   1.000
_cell.length_b   1.000
_cell.length_c   1.000
_cell.angle_alpha   90.00
_cell.angle_beta   90.00
_cell.angle_gamma   90.00
#
_symmetry.space_group_name_H-M   'P 1'
#
loop_
_entity.id
_entity.type
_entity.pdbx_description
1 polymer ?
#
loop_
_entity_poly.entity_id
_entity_poly.type
_entity_poly.pdbx_seq_one_letter_code
_entity_poly.pdbx_strand_id
1 'polypeptide(L)'
;MKVIVAVAVVVCAAACAAQVLDLPKLTDEERKLILSNMDIAVDCLIKPTKQCPNYTDNVRRVLPDLLRNNFKCNCETQRDVDLFRAELAKRKNSRAMRRLTMWVNTELLV
;
A
#
# COMPACT_ATOMS: atom_id res chain seq x y z
N MET A 1 -39.36 32.28 -5.43
CA MET A 1 -38.01 32.46 -4.86
C MET A 1 -37.71 31.29 -3.95
N LYS A 2 -36.56 30.63 -4.19
CA LYS A 2 -35.81 29.71 -3.31
C LYS A 2 -36.48 28.38 -2.94
N VAL A 3 -35.82 27.23 -2.91
CA VAL A 3 -34.48 26.75 -3.30
C VAL A 3 -34.58 25.21 -3.23
N ILE A 4 -34.21 24.54 -4.32
CA ILE A 4 -33.36 23.33 -4.38
C ILE A 4 -33.77 22.09 -3.55
N VAL A 5 -34.34 21.11 -4.27
CA VAL A 5 -33.95 19.69 -4.35
C VAL A 5 -33.20 19.14 -3.11
N ALA A 6 -33.93 18.60 -2.15
CA ALA A 6 -33.38 17.69 -1.14
C ALA A 6 -33.37 16.25 -1.67
N VAL A 7 -32.67 16.03 -2.78
CA VAL A 7 -32.22 14.70 -3.19
C VAL A 7 -30.87 14.51 -2.49
N ALA A 8 -30.92 14.34 -1.17
CA ALA A 8 -29.79 13.86 -0.39
C ALA A 8 -29.72 12.36 -0.63
N VAL A 9 -29.21 12.03 -1.82
CA VAL A 9 -28.86 10.69 -2.23
C VAL A 9 -27.98 10.09 -1.14
N VAL A 10 -28.49 9.01 -0.56
CA VAL A 10 -27.73 7.93 0.03
C VAL A 10 -26.74 7.43 -1.02
N VAL A 11 -25.58 8.07 -1.16
CA VAL A 11 -24.44 7.58 -1.95
C VAL A 11 -23.19 7.70 -1.09
N CYS A 12 -22.72 6.53 -0.64
CA CYS A 12 -21.37 6.27 -0.11
C CYS A 12 -20.93 6.99 1.17
N ALA A 13 -21.73 6.98 2.23
CA ALA A 13 -21.21 7.11 3.61
C ALA A 13 -20.58 5.82 4.15
N ALA A 14 -20.30 4.83 3.29
CA ALA A 14 -19.54 3.63 3.60
C ALA A 14 -18.28 3.63 2.73
N ALA A 15 -17.14 4.04 3.30
CA ALA A 15 -15.75 3.73 2.87
C ALA A 15 -14.73 4.83 3.21
N CYS A 16 -15.10 5.89 3.94
CA CYS A 16 -14.13 6.82 4.51
C CYS A 16 -14.08 6.69 6.04
N ALA A 17 -14.06 5.46 6.55
CA ALA A 17 -13.26 5.23 7.74
C ALA A 17 -11.84 5.54 7.29
N ALA A 18 -11.36 6.75 7.60
CA ALA A 18 -9.97 7.10 7.47
C ALA A 18 -9.20 6.16 8.40
N GLN A 19 -8.93 4.95 7.90
CA GLN A 19 -8.19 3.93 8.60
C GLN A 19 -6.80 4.50 8.81
N VAL A 20 -6.56 4.88 10.06
CA VAL A 20 -5.27 5.32 10.56
C VAL A 20 -4.41 4.06 10.58
N LEU A 21 -3.75 3.82 9.45
CA LEU A 21 -2.74 2.79 9.34
C LEU A 21 -1.50 3.32 10.06
N ASP A 22 -1.16 2.72 11.20
CA ASP A 22 0.08 2.99 11.92
C ASP A 22 1.22 2.35 11.13
N LEU A 23 1.77 3.13 10.20
CA LEU A 23 2.87 2.72 9.34
C LEU A 23 4.20 3.02 10.03
N PRO A 24 5.15 2.08 10.02
CA PRO A 24 6.51 2.39 10.47
C PRO A 24 7.07 3.54 9.64
N LYS A 25 7.76 4.47 10.29
CA LYS A 25 8.60 5.44 9.60
C LYS A 25 9.81 4.69 9.06
N LEU A 26 9.99 4.71 7.74
CA LEU A 26 11.17 4.13 7.09
C LEU A 26 12.31 5.14 7.15
N THR A 27 13.54 4.67 7.40
CA THR A 27 14.73 5.52 7.24
C THR A 27 14.96 5.82 5.75
N ASP A 28 15.80 6.82 5.47
CA ASP A 28 16.15 7.16 4.09
C ASP A 28 16.93 6.03 3.39
N GLU A 29 17.74 5.24 4.12
CA GLU A 29 18.40 4.07 3.53
C GLU A 29 17.40 2.97 3.21
N GLU A 30 16.46 2.67 4.10
CA GLU A 30 15.41 1.67 3.89
C GLU A 30 14.57 2.03 2.67
N ARG A 31 14.14 3.30 2.60
CA ARG A 31 13.41 3.86 1.46
C ARG A 31 14.19 3.69 0.15
N LYS A 32 15.47 4.10 0.12
CA LYS A 32 16.31 3.95 -1.07
C LYS A 32 16.45 2.48 -1.46
N LEU A 33 16.65 1.59 -0.49
CA LEU A 33 16.82 0.16 -0.75
C LEU A 33 15.58 -0.43 -1.41
N ILE A 34 14.39 -0.15 -0.86
CA ILE A 34 13.10 -0.58 -1.43
C ILE A 34 12.97 -0.12 -2.89
N LEU A 35 13.20 1.17 -3.13
CA LEU A 35 12.99 1.79 -4.44
C LEU A 35 14.07 1.41 -5.46
N SER A 36 15.27 1.04 -5.01
CA SER A 36 16.40 0.68 -5.88
C SER A 36 16.20 -0.65 -6.61
N ASN A 37 15.52 -1.62 -5.97
CA ASN A 37 15.24 -2.92 -6.56
C ASN A 37 13.91 -3.50 -6.07
N MET A 38 12.86 -3.22 -6.84
CA MET A 38 11.50 -3.63 -6.52
C MET A 38 11.27 -5.14 -6.55
N ASP A 39 11.98 -5.89 -7.39
CA ASP A 39 11.83 -7.34 -7.44
C ASP A 39 12.35 -7.98 -6.15
N ILE A 40 13.52 -7.55 -5.65
CA ILE A 40 14.07 -8.03 -4.36
C ILE A 40 13.16 -7.60 -3.20
N ALA A 41 12.70 -6.35 -3.20
CA ALA A 41 11.81 -5.87 -2.16
C ALA A 41 10.51 -6.68 -2.11
N VAL A 42 9.89 -6.94 -3.27
CA VAL A 42 8.68 -7.76 -3.38
C VAL A 42 8.95 -9.22 -3.02
N ASP A 43 10.11 -9.78 -3.38
CA ASP A 43 10.52 -11.12 -2.95
C ASP A 43 10.53 -11.25 -1.43
N CYS A 44 11.13 -10.27 -0.75
CA CYS A 44 11.16 -10.22 0.70
C CYS A 44 9.76 -10.07 1.31
N LEU A 45 8.90 -9.24 0.72
CA LEU A 45 7.52 -9.08 1.19
C LEU A 45 6.68 -10.36 1.03
N ILE A 46 6.88 -11.13 -0.04
CA ILE A 46 6.12 -12.37 -0.31
C ILE A 46 6.70 -13.56 0.46
N LYS A 47 8.03 -13.67 0.54
CA LYS A 47 8.76 -14.76 1.21
C LYS A 47 9.82 -14.18 2.15
N PRO A 48 9.44 -13.71 3.34
CA PRO A 48 10.39 -13.16 4.30
C PRO A 48 11.40 -14.24 4.70
N THR A 49 12.69 -13.89 4.60
CA THR A 49 13.81 -14.71 5.05
C THR A 49 14.66 -13.90 6.03
N LYS A 50 15.62 -14.55 6.71
CA LYS A 50 16.56 -13.87 7.62
C LYS A 50 17.44 -12.81 6.94
N GLN A 51 17.52 -12.83 5.60
CA GLN A 51 18.30 -11.88 4.81
C GLN A 51 17.48 -10.66 4.39
N CYS A 52 16.18 -10.68 4.63
CA CYS A 52 15.31 -9.55 4.32
C CYS A 52 15.47 -8.43 5.34
N PRO A 53 15.33 -7.16 4.92
CA PRO A 53 15.43 -6.03 5.84
C PRO A 53 14.38 -6.08 6.95
N ASN A 54 14.69 -5.52 8.11
CA ASN A 54 13.79 -5.53 9.28
C ASN A 54 12.43 -4.87 9.00
N TYR A 55 12.35 -3.89 8.09
CA TYR A 55 11.08 -3.26 7.72
C TYR A 55 10.10 -4.21 7.02
N THR A 56 10.58 -5.35 6.51
CA THR A 56 9.80 -6.30 5.69
C THR A 56 8.53 -6.74 6.40
N ASP A 57 8.63 -7.10 7.69
CA ASP A 57 7.49 -7.61 8.45
C ASP A 57 6.41 -6.53 8.66
N ASN A 58 6.83 -5.31 8.95
CA ASN A 58 5.92 -4.19 9.15
C ASN A 58 5.21 -3.80 7.85
N VAL A 59 5.96 -3.70 6.74
CA VAL A 59 5.39 -3.39 5.42
C VAL A 59 4.49 -4.53 4.94
N ARG A 60 4.84 -5.79 5.20
CA ARG A 60 4.02 -6.96 4.86
C ARG A 60 2.67 -6.92 5.59
N ARG A 61 2.63 -6.53 6.87
CA ARG A 61 1.40 -6.47 7.67
C ARG A 61 0.38 -5.47 7.12
N VAL A 62 0.85 -4.30 6.69
CA VAL A 62 -0.02 -3.19 6.22
C VAL A 62 -0.31 -3.23 4.72
N LEU A 63 0.44 -4.03 3.94
CA LEU A 63 0.31 -4.08 2.49
C LEU A 63 -1.08 -4.49 1.97
N PRO A 64 -1.77 -5.47 2.58
CA PRO A 64 -3.12 -5.85 2.14
C PRO A 64 -4.10 -4.68 2.24
N ASP A 65 -4.05 -3.94 3.34
CA ASP A 65 -4.92 -2.77 3.55
C ASP A 65 -4.51 -1.62 2.61
N LEU A 66 -3.22 -1.39 2.40
CA LEU A 66 -2.77 -0.42 1.40
C LEU A 66 -3.29 -0.77 0.00
N LEU A 67 -3.17 -2.03 -0.44
CA LEU A 67 -3.63 -2.45 -1.76
C LEU A 67 -5.15 -2.34 -1.91
N ARG A 68 -5.92 -2.76 -0.90
CA ARG A 68 -7.39 -2.62 -0.87
C ARG A 68 -7.82 -1.15 -0.98
N ASN A 69 -7.07 -0.25 -0.35
CA ASN A 69 -7.35 1.19 -0.38
C ASN A 69 -6.63 1.93 -1.52
N ASN A 70 -6.12 1.22 -2.52
CA ASN A 70 -5.40 1.81 -3.66
C ASN A 70 -4.25 2.74 -3.22
N PHE A 71 -3.47 2.28 -2.24
CA PHE A 71 -2.35 2.95 -1.59
C PHE A 71 -2.70 4.28 -0.91
N LYS A 72 -3.95 4.44 -0.49
CA LYS A 72 -4.37 5.58 0.33
C LYS A 72 -4.40 5.18 1.80
N CYS A 73 -3.74 5.94 2.66
CA CYS A 73 -3.87 5.86 4.10
C CYS A 73 -3.98 7.25 4.74
N ASN A 74 -4.57 7.32 5.94
CA ASN A 74 -4.54 8.52 6.77
C ASN A 74 -3.38 8.40 7.77
N CYS A 75 -2.16 8.65 7.28
CA CYS A 75 -0.90 8.23 7.90
C CYS A 75 0.17 9.33 7.66
N GLU A 76 1.09 9.53 8.61
CA GLU A 76 2.19 10.50 8.44
C GLU A 76 3.16 10.12 7.30
N THR A 77 3.16 8.86 6.90
CA THR A 77 4.04 8.28 5.88
C THR A 77 3.37 8.13 4.51
N GLN A 78 2.24 8.81 4.25
CA GLN A 78 1.55 8.76 2.94
C GLN A 78 2.49 9.07 1.78
N ARG A 79 3.44 10.00 1.96
CA ARG A 79 4.47 10.31 0.95
C ARG A 79 5.30 9.07 0.57
N ASP A 80 5.63 8.21 1.52
CA ASP A 80 6.47 7.03 1.31
C ASP A 80 5.68 5.94 0.59
N VAL A 81 4.40 5.81 0.97
CA VAL A 81 3.42 4.95 0.30
C VAL A 81 3.23 5.37 -1.16
N ASP A 82 3.10 6.68 -1.42
CA ASP A 82 2.96 7.22 -2.77
C ASP A 82 4.21 6.99 -3.62
N LEU A 83 5.41 7.16 -3.05
CA LEU A 83 6.67 6.86 -3.73
C LEU A 83 6.79 5.38 -4.07
N PHE A 84 6.47 4.50 -3.11
CA PHE A 84 6.48 3.06 -3.32
C PHE A 84 5.49 2.64 -4.42
N ARG A 85 4.27 3.17 -4.39
CA ARG A 85 3.26 2.96 -5.42
C ARG A 85 3.75 3.45 -6.78
N ALA A 86 4.32 4.65 -6.85
CA ALA A 86 4.82 5.22 -8.09
C ALA A 86 5.95 4.37 -8.69
N GLU A 87 6.85 3.84 -7.86
CA GLU A 87 7.90 2.92 -8.32
C GLU A 87 7.31 1.59 -8.81
N LEU A 88 6.36 0.99 -8.08
CA LEU A 88 5.65 -0.23 -8.52
C LEU A 88 4.92 -0.04 -9.85
N ALA A 89 4.37 1.15 -10.10
CA ALA A 89 3.63 1.46 -11.33
C ALA A 89 4.54 1.60 -12.57
N LYS A 90 5.86 1.69 -12.41
CA LYS A 90 6.79 1.76 -13.55
C LYS A 90 6.75 0.46 -14.35
N ARG A 91 6.80 0.54 -15.69
CA ARG A 91 6.74 -0.63 -16.59
C ARG A 91 7.76 -1.72 -16.25
N LYS A 92 8.99 -1.32 -15.89
CA LYS A 92 10.07 -2.24 -15.46
C LYS A 92 9.70 -3.10 -14.24
N ASN A 93 8.76 -2.63 -13.41
CA ASN A 93 8.35 -3.27 -12.16
C ASN A 93 6.97 -3.95 -12.28
N SER A 94 6.41 -4.05 -13.50
CA SER A 94 5.10 -4.68 -13.75
C SER A 94 5.01 -6.12 -13.24
N ARG A 95 6.13 -6.87 -13.34
CA ARG A 95 6.24 -8.23 -12.77
C ARG A 95 6.13 -8.20 -11.25
N ALA A 96 6.90 -7.34 -10.59
CA ALA A 96 6.86 -7.15 -9.13
C ALA A 96 5.45 -6.80 -8.66
N MET A 97 4.80 -5.82 -9.30
CA MET A 97 3.41 -5.42 -9.00
C MET A 97 2.42 -6.58 -9.13
N ARG A 98 2.50 -7.36 -10.21
CA ARG A 98 1.62 -8.52 -10.42
C ARG A 98 1.80 -9.56 -9.31
N ARG A 99 3.05 -9.87 -8.96
CA ARG A 99 3.38 -10.86 -7.92
C ARG A 99 2.88 -10.41 -6.55
N LEU A 100 3.11 -9.15 -6.21
CA LEU A 100 2.66 -8.55 -4.95
C LEU A 100 1.13 -8.61 -4.83
N THR A 101 0.43 -8.23 -5.89
CA THR A 101 -1.04 -8.23 -5.94
C THR A 101 -1.60 -9.66 -5.83
N MET A 102 -1.00 -10.63 -6.54
CA MET A 102 -1.42 -12.05 -6.45
C MET A 102 -1.20 -12.62 -5.05
N TRP A 103 -0.06 -12.32 -4.42
CA TRP A 103 0.24 -12.77 -3.07
C TRP A 103 -0.78 -12.21 -2.07
N VAL A 104 -1.03 -10.89 -2.07
CA VAL A 104 -2.02 -10.28 -1.20
C VAL A 104 -3.42 -10.87 -1.42
N ASN A 105 -3.84 -11.03 -2.68
CA ASN A 105 -5.16 -11.64 -2.95
C ASN A 105 -5.26 -13.09 -2.47
N THR A 106 -4.16 -13.85 -2.48
CA THR A 106 -4.13 -15.22 -1.96
C THR A 106 -4.20 -15.25 -0.43
N GLU A 107 -3.44 -14.40 0.26
CA GLU A 107 -3.44 -14.33 1.73
C GLU A 107 -4.78 -13.85 2.30
N LEU A 108 -5.52 -13.04 1.55
CA LEU A 108 -6.83 -12.53 1.98
C LEU A 108 -7.98 -13.54 1.79
N LEU A 109 -7.73 -14.67 1.13
CA LEU A 109 -8.69 -15.75 0.91
C LEU A 109 -8.54 -16.91 1.90
N VAL A 110 -7.55 -16.83 2.79
CA VAL A 110 -7.30 -17.77 3.90
C VAL A 110 -7.80 -17.15 5.20
#